data_AF-A0A4R1QA35-F1
#
_entry.id   AF-A0A4R1QA35-F1
#
_cell.length_a   1.000
_cell.length_b   1.000
_cell.length_c   1.000
_cell.angle_alpha   90.00
_cell.angle_beta   90.00
_cell.angle_gamma   90.00
#
_symmetry.space_group_name_H-M   'P 1'
#
loop_
_entity.id
_entity.type
_entity.pdbx_description
1 polymer ?
#
loop_
_entity_poly.entity_id
_entity_poly.type
_entity_poly.pdbx_seq_one_letter_code
_entity_poly.pdbx_strand_id
1 'polypeptide(L)'
;MITISEARPKKHPKPTPERESNSHVHMFITMTDVTLKHQHTVVGTTGPALKYRDSHVHRIKVRTSSAPESYNCHWHYVEDTTGPAMETPDGKHTHYFSGETSRNDGHKHCYSTVTDTSPDCEDCEEDYDDNEHDCDCECDCDCDKHHHR
;
A
#
# COMPACT_ATOMS: atom_id res chain seq x y z
N MET A 1 27.39 45.37 -38.55
CA MET A 1 27.24 44.91 -37.16
C MET A 1 26.14 43.85 -37.16
N ILE A 2 26.50 42.57 -37.01
CA ILE A 2 25.54 41.45 -37.02
C ILE A 2 25.57 40.86 -35.61
N THR A 3 24.48 41.00 -34.88
CA THR A 3 24.30 40.43 -33.53
C THR A 3 23.91 38.95 -33.68
N ILE A 4 24.77 38.05 -33.20
CA ILE A 4 24.44 36.62 -33.09
C ILE A 4 23.72 36.45 -31.75
N SER A 5 22.43 36.13 -31.77
CA SER A 5 21.69 35.74 -30.58
C SER A 5 22.04 34.30 -30.23
N GLU A 6 22.69 34.08 -29.09
CA GLU A 6 23.01 32.74 -28.60
C GLU A 6 21.72 31.99 -28.24
N ALA A 7 21.53 30.81 -28.82
CA ALA A 7 20.39 29.95 -28.54
C ALA A 7 20.55 29.32 -27.14
N ARG A 8 19.52 29.47 -26.30
CA ARG A 8 19.41 28.86 -24.98
C ARG A 8 19.57 27.33 -25.08
N PRO A 9 20.41 26.68 -24.25
CA PRO A 9 20.58 25.24 -24.32
C PRO A 9 19.26 24.53 -24.04
N LYS A 10 18.84 23.65 -24.95
CA LYS A 10 17.69 22.78 -24.75
C LYS A 10 18.00 21.87 -23.56
N LYS A 11 17.27 22.03 -22.45
CA LYS A 11 17.31 21.09 -21.34
C LYS A 11 17.03 19.71 -21.91
N HIS A 12 17.97 18.79 -21.75
CA HIS A 12 17.73 17.39 -22.07
C HIS A 12 16.58 16.94 -21.17
N PRO A 13 15.53 16.26 -21.68
CA PRO A 13 14.57 15.62 -20.82
C PRO A 13 15.36 14.67 -19.93
N LYS A 14 15.27 14.89 -18.61
CA LYS A 14 15.81 13.92 -17.64
C LYS A 14 15.17 12.57 -17.99
N PRO A 15 15.93 11.47 -18.04
CA PRO A 15 15.30 10.16 -18.14
C PRO A 15 14.28 10.08 -17.00
N THR A 16 13.01 9.87 -17.34
CA THR A 16 11.99 9.52 -16.36
C THR A 16 12.56 8.36 -15.56
N PRO A 17 12.67 8.46 -14.22
CA PRO A 17 13.17 7.35 -13.43
C PRO A 17 12.30 6.14 -13.78
N GLU A 18 12.96 5.07 -14.23
CA GLU A 18 12.32 3.77 -14.35
C GLU A 18 11.72 3.47 -12.99
N ARG A 19 10.40 3.49 -12.94
CA ARG A 19 9.59 3.51 -11.72
C ARG A 19 10.14 2.47 -10.75
N GLU A 20 10.64 2.91 -9.59
CA GLU A 20 10.94 2.03 -8.46
C GLU A 20 9.59 1.54 -7.88
N SER A 21 8.86 0.73 -8.66
CA SER A 21 7.49 0.25 -8.44
C SER A 21 7.40 -0.81 -7.32
N ASN A 22 8.33 -0.76 -6.37
CA ASN A 22 8.45 -1.71 -5.25
C ASN A 22 8.24 -1.02 -3.89
N SER A 23 7.89 0.26 -3.85
CA SER A 23 7.59 0.96 -2.60
C SER A 23 6.09 1.20 -2.44
N HIS A 24 5.28 0.16 -2.56
CA HIS A 24 3.83 0.23 -2.39
C HIS A 24 3.28 -0.95 -1.57
N VAL A 25 1.99 -0.86 -1.25
CA VAL A 25 1.22 -1.88 -0.52
C VAL A 25 -0.11 -2.08 -1.22
N HIS A 26 -0.70 -3.26 -1.12
CA HIS A 26 -2.02 -3.52 -1.66
C HIS A 26 -3.05 -3.70 -0.55
N MET A 27 -4.26 -3.18 -0.77
CA MET A 27 -5.41 -3.52 0.06
C MET A 27 -5.96 -4.89 -0.32
N PHE A 28 -6.65 -5.55 0.61
CA PHE A 28 -7.43 -6.74 0.34
C PHE A 28 -8.59 -6.88 1.32
N ILE A 29 -9.66 -7.51 0.85
CA ILE A 29 -10.80 -7.94 1.65
C ILE A 29 -11.11 -9.39 1.26
N THR A 30 -11.36 -10.24 2.24
CA THR A 30 -11.83 -11.61 2.00
C THR A 30 -12.66 -12.11 3.18
N MET A 31 -13.25 -13.29 3.01
CA MET A 31 -13.89 -14.05 4.08
C MET A 31 -13.26 -15.43 4.12
N THR A 32 -13.14 -15.96 5.33
CA THR A 32 -12.73 -17.34 5.50
C THR A 32 -13.85 -18.30 5.11
N ASP A 33 -13.52 -19.57 4.96
CA ASP A 33 -14.52 -20.63 4.85
C ASP A 33 -15.37 -20.76 6.13
N VAL A 34 -16.45 -21.53 6.02
CA VAL A 34 -17.31 -21.87 7.15
C VAL A 34 -16.77 -23.11 7.84
N THR A 35 -16.25 -22.96 9.05
CA THR A 35 -15.83 -24.05 9.93
C THR A 35 -16.54 -23.91 11.27
N LEU A 36 -16.98 -25.02 11.87
CA LEU A 36 -17.79 -25.02 13.10
C LEU A 36 -18.92 -23.98 13.10
N LYS A 37 -19.64 -23.90 11.97
CA LYS A 37 -20.85 -23.07 11.75
C LYS A 37 -20.64 -21.55 11.76
N HIS A 38 -19.40 -21.07 11.66
CA HIS A 38 -19.13 -19.64 11.49
C HIS A 38 -17.95 -19.42 10.54
N GLN A 39 -17.71 -18.15 10.22
CA GLN A 39 -16.64 -17.66 9.36
C GLN A 39 -16.21 -16.29 9.87
N HIS A 40 -15.06 -15.82 9.42
CA HIS A 40 -14.56 -14.48 9.75
C HIS A 40 -14.31 -13.66 8.49
N THR A 41 -14.49 -12.35 8.61
CA THR A 41 -14.03 -11.39 7.60
C THR A 41 -12.58 -11.04 7.87
N VAL A 42 -11.80 -10.83 6.80
CA VAL A 42 -10.41 -10.41 6.86
C VAL A 42 -10.26 -9.17 5.99
N VAL A 43 -9.78 -8.07 6.60
CA VAL A 43 -9.52 -6.80 5.92
C VAL A 43 -8.13 -6.36 6.30
N GLY A 44 -7.35 -5.88 5.34
CA GLY A 44 -6.07 -5.26 5.65
C GLY A 44 -5.31 -4.81 4.42
N THR A 45 -4.06 -4.45 4.67
CA THR A 45 -3.07 -4.11 3.65
C THR A 45 -1.90 -5.08 3.74
N THR A 46 -1.20 -5.25 2.62
CA THR A 46 0.07 -5.96 2.61
C THR A 46 1.17 -5.11 3.23
N GLY A 47 2.29 -5.75 3.61
CA GLY A 47 3.53 -5.04 3.92
C GLY A 47 4.22 -4.49 2.67
N PRO A 48 5.34 -3.77 2.81
CA PRO A 48 6.13 -3.24 1.69
C PRO A 48 6.54 -4.35 0.71
N ALA A 49 6.75 -3.99 -0.55
CA ALA A 49 7.16 -4.98 -1.55
C ALA A 49 8.55 -5.56 -1.22
N LEU A 50 8.68 -6.86 -1.40
CA LEU A 50 9.92 -7.62 -1.23
C LEU A 50 10.32 -8.19 -2.57
N LYS A 51 11.52 -7.85 -3.05
CA LYS A 51 12.04 -8.33 -4.33
C LYS A 51 12.01 -9.87 -4.38
N TYR A 52 11.46 -10.42 -5.45
CA TYR A 52 11.35 -11.86 -5.66
C TYR A 52 11.50 -12.20 -7.15
N ARG A 53 12.68 -12.69 -7.55
CA ARG A 53 13.05 -12.94 -8.95
C ARG A 53 12.85 -11.66 -9.80
N ASP A 54 12.15 -11.77 -10.93
CA ASP A 54 11.86 -10.67 -11.84
C ASP A 54 10.61 -9.86 -11.42
N SER A 55 10.01 -10.17 -10.25
CA SER A 55 8.83 -9.50 -9.69
C SER A 55 9.06 -9.19 -8.20
N HIS A 56 7.99 -9.10 -7.40
CA HIS A 56 8.00 -8.93 -5.95
C HIS A 56 6.82 -9.66 -5.31
N VAL A 57 6.89 -9.81 -4.00
CA VAL A 57 5.83 -10.36 -3.15
C VAL A 57 5.64 -9.46 -1.94
N HIS A 58 4.54 -9.64 -1.22
CA HIS A 58 4.31 -8.92 0.03
C HIS A 58 4.03 -9.89 1.18
N ARG A 59 4.45 -9.50 2.39
CA ARG A 59 4.07 -10.22 3.63
C ARG A 59 2.75 -9.69 4.15
N ILE A 60 1.94 -10.58 4.72
CA ILE A 60 0.66 -10.27 5.32
C ILE A 60 0.68 -10.75 6.77
N LYS A 61 0.24 -9.88 7.68
CA LYS A 61 -0.04 -10.23 9.07
C LYS A 61 -1.22 -9.41 9.56
N VAL A 62 -2.40 -10.02 9.58
CA VAL A 62 -3.64 -9.35 9.95
C VAL A 62 -4.46 -10.22 10.90
N ARG A 63 -5.40 -9.60 11.61
CA ARG A 63 -6.34 -10.28 12.47
C ARG A 63 -7.69 -10.36 11.78
N THR A 64 -8.37 -11.49 11.91
CA THR A 64 -9.74 -11.62 11.42
C THR A 64 -10.72 -10.81 12.29
N SER A 65 -11.94 -10.61 11.80
CA SER A 65 -13.07 -10.15 12.62
C SER A 65 -13.34 -11.13 13.76
N SER A 66 -14.07 -10.71 14.79
CA SER A 66 -14.60 -11.64 15.78
C SER A 66 -15.78 -12.43 15.22
N ALA A 67 -15.91 -13.70 15.60
CA ALA A 67 -17.15 -14.46 15.36
C ALA A 67 -18.32 -13.86 16.17
N PRO A 68 -19.57 -13.93 15.68
CA PRO A 68 -20.73 -13.47 16.44
C PRO A 68 -20.87 -14.24 17.76
N GLU A 69 -21.53 -13.61 18.75
CA GLU A 69 -21.60 -14.07 20.16
C GLU A 69 -22.08 -15.51 20.36
N SER A 70 -22.81 -16.07 19.39
CA SER A 70 -23.32 -17.44 19.42
C SER A 70 -22.23 -18.53 19.39
N TYR A 71 -20.95 -18.19 19.17
CA TYR A 71 -19.88 -19.16 18.93
C TYR A 71 -18.62 -18.98 19.79
N ASN A 72 -18.76 -18.46 21.02
CA ASN A 72 -17.64 -18.00 21.86
C ASN A 72 -16.82 -16.94 21.10
N CYS A 73 -17.08 -15.66 21.35
CA CYS A 73 -16.44 -14.56 20.65
C CYS A 73 -14.91 -14.73 20.57
N HIS A 74 -14.39 -15.09 19.39
CA HIS A 74 -12.96 -15.30 19.12
C HIS A 74 -12.59 -14.82 17.72
N TRP A 75 -11.29 -14.83 17.44
CA TRP A 75 -10.67 -14.35 16.21
C TRP A 75 -9.40 -15.16 15.92
N HIS A 76 -8.88 -15.07 14.70
CA HIS A 76 -7.63 -15.71 14.30
C HIS A 76 -6.63 -14.71 13.70
N TYR A 77 -5.38 -15.13 13.57
CA TYR A 77 -4.38 -14.46 12.74
C TYR A 77 -4.35 -15.06 11.34
N VAL A 78 -4.10 -14.20 10.36
CA VAL A 78 -3.71 -14.55 8.99
C VAL A 78 -2.27 -14.07 8.83
N GLU A 79 -1.36 -15.01 8.61
CA GLU A 79 0.06 -14.74 8.35
C GLU A 79 0.46 -15.44 7.05
N ASP A 80 0.80 -14.65 6.03
CA ASP A 80 0.99 -15.18 4.68
C ASP A 80 2.04 -14.38 3.89
N THR A 81 2.45 -14.91 2.73
CA THR A 81 3.22 -14.18 1.73
C THR A 81 2.52 -14.35 0.39
N THR A 82 2.30 -13.25 -0.31
CA THR A 82 1.61 -13.29 -1.59
C THR A 82 2.40 -14.03 -2.66
N GLY A 83 1.72 -14.46 -3.72
CA GLY A 83 2.35 -14.82 -4.97
C GLY A 83 3.00 -13.60 -5.66
N PRO A 84 3.78 -13.85 -6.74
CA PRO A 84 4.33 -12.79 -7.60
C PRO A 84 3.23 -11.88 -8.16
N ALA A 85 3.63 -10.69 -8.63
CA ALA A 85 2.72 -9.76 -9.28
C ALA A 85 2.03 -10.40 -10.50
N MET A 86 0.73 -10.15 -10.62
CA MET A 86 -0.09 -10.49 -11.78
C MET A 86 -0.54 -9.20 -12.44
N GLU A 87 0.02 -8.91 -13.61
CA GLU A 87 -0.26 -7.71 -14.40
C GLU A 87 -1.72 -7.69 -14.91
N THR A 88 -2.32 -6.51 -14.87
CA THR A 88 -3.65 -6.23 -15.42
C THR A 88 -3.53 -5.49 -16.77
N PRO A 89 -4.57 -5.53 -17.64
CA PRO A 89 -4.50 -4.89 -18.96
C PRO A 89 -4.28 -3.36 -18.95
N ASP A 90 -4.57 -2.69 -17.83
CA ASP A 90 -4.40 -1.25 -17.63
C ASP A 90 -3.01 -0.86 -17.07
N GLY A 91 -2.06 -1.81 -16.98
CA GLY A 91 -0.70 -1.54 -16.53
C GLY A 91 -0.53 -1.41 -15.03
N LYS A 92 -1.49 -1.93 -14.25
CA LYS A 92 -1.36 -2.14 -12.81
C LYS A 92 -1.09 -3.62 -12.54
N HIS A 93 -0.98 -4.00 -11.27
CA HIS A 93 -0.87 -5.39 -10.88
C HIS A 93 -1.57 -5.69 -9.56
N THR A 94 -1.82 -6.99 -9.34
CA THR A 94 -2.39 -7.54 -8.11
C THR A 94 -1.58 -8.75 -7.65
N HIS A 95 -1.86 -9.27 -6.46
CA HIS A 95 -1.25 -10.50 -5.97
C HIS A 95 -2.29 -11.47 -5.42
N TYR A 96 -2.15 -12.76 -5.77
CA TYR A 96 -2.95 -13.84 -5.20
C TYR A 96 -2.32 -14.39 -3.93
N PHE A 97 -3.12 -14.80 -2.96
CA PHE A 97 -2.68 -15.57 -1.80
C PHE A 97 -3.80 -16.43 -1.21
N SER A 98 -3.41 -17.52 -0.56
CA SER A 98 -4.33 -18.44 0.11
C SER A 98 -3.62 -19.23 1.20
N GLY A 99 -4.37 -19.63 2.22
CA GLY A 99 -3.81 -20.31 3.38
C GLY A 99 -4.84 -20.69 4.43
N GLU A 100 -4.36 -20.98 5.63
CA GLU A 100 -5.17 -21.25 6.81
C GLU A 100 -4.89 -20.21 7.89
N THR A 101 -5.92 -19.87 8.67
CA THR A 101 -5.75 -19.04 9.86
C THR A 101 -4.98 -19.76 10.98
N SER A 102 -4.52 -19.01 11.99
CA SER A 102 -4.01 -19.58 13.24
C SER A 102 -5.05 -20.49 13.90
N ARG A 103 -4.63 -21.46 14.71
CA ARG A 103 -5.58 -22.29 15.46
C ARG A 103 -6.00 -21.59 16.75
N ASN A 104 -7.28 -21.22 16.83
CA ASN A 104 -7.90 -20.62 18.01
C ASN A 104 -9.19 -21.40 18.30
N ASP A 105 -9.55 -21.54 19.58
CA ASP A 105 -10.76 -22.25 20.02
C ASP A 105 -10.98 -23.61 19.32
N GLY A 106 -9.89 -24.36 19.19
CA GLY A 106 -9.90 -25.72 18.66
C GLY A 106 -10.01 -25.86 17.14
N HIS A 107 -10.09 -24.79 16.35
CA HIS A 107 -10.21 -24.89 14.88
C HIS A 107 -9.45 -23.78 14.14
N LYS A 108 -9.51 -23.85 12.82
CA LYS A 108 -8.91 -22.92 11.85
C LYS A 108 -9.90 -22.73 10.71
N HIS A 109 -9.64 -21.73 9.87
CA HIS A 109 -10.37 -21.54 8.63
C HIS A 109 -9.43 -21.43 7.43
N CYS A 110 -9.88 -21.89 6.27
CA CYS A 110 -9.20 -21.64 5.00
C CYS A 110 -9.61 -20.28 4.43
N TYR A 111 -8.73 -19.65 3.64
CA TYR A 111 -9.05 -18.46 2.87
C TYR A 111 -8.27 -18.45 1.56
N SER A 112 -8.76 -17.69 0.58
CA SER A 112 -8.13 -17.48 -0.72
C SER A 112 -8.64 -16.16 -1.30
N THR A 113 -7.73 -15.29 -1.76
CA THR A 113 -8.13 -14.01 -2.34
C THR A 113 -7.04 -13.43 -3.25
N VAL A 114 -7.40 -12.34 -3.92
CA VAL A 114 -6.49 -11.48 -4.69
C VAL A 114 -6.51 -10.10 -4.04
N THR A 115 -5.38 -9.43 -4.01
CA THR A 115 -5.30 -8.04 -3.55
C THR A 115 -5.92 -7.09 -4.56
N ASP A 116 -6.36 -5.92 -4.13
CA ASP A 116 -6.68 -4.82 -5.03
C ASP A 116 -5.43 -4.33 -5.77
N THR A 117 -5.62 -3.53 -6.82
CA THR A 117 -4.51 -2.82 -7.45
C THR A 117 -4.02 -1.72 -6.52
N SER A 118 -2.71 -1.57 -6.36
CA SER A 118 -2.17 -0.37 -5.68
C SER A 118 -2.14 0.78 -6.68
N PRO A 119 -2.67 1.97 -6.37
CA PRO A 119 -2.13 3.17 -6.99
C PRO A 119 -0.69 3.27 -6.52
N ASP A 120 0.25 3.36 -7.44
CA ASP A 120 1.59 3.79 -7.07
C ASP A 120 1.49 5.19 -6.47
N CYS A 121 2.43 5.58 -5.62
CA CYS A 121 2.56 6.98 -5.26
C CYS A 121 2.68 7.76 -6.57
N GLU A 122 1.64 8.52 -6.92
CA GLU A 122 1.83 9.66 -7.80
C GLU A 122 2.92 10.48 -7.11
N ASP A 123 3.97 10.83 -7.85
CA ASP A 123 4.91 11.84 -7.37
C ASP A 123 4.03 12.94 -6.78
N CYS A 124 4.14 13.18 -5.48
CA CYS A 124 3.70 14.46 -4.96
C CYS A 124 4.53 15.45 -5.77
N GLU A 125 3.94 16.06 -6.80
CA GLU A 125 4.61 17.12 -7.51
C GLU A 125 4.92 18.14 -6.41
N GLU A 126 6.20 18.22 -6.02
CA GLU A 126 6.70 19.26 -5.15
C GLU A 126 6.65 20.57 -5.95
N ASP A 127 5.44 21.01 -6.30
CA ASP A 127 5.14 22.40 -6.60
C ASP A 127 4.97 23.13 -5.25
N TYR A 128 5.99 23.01 -4.39
CA TYR A 128 6.21 24.01 -3.35
C TYR A 128 6.74 25.26 -4.05
N ASP A 129 5.82 26.13 -4.48
CA ASP A 129 6.18 27.53 -4.69
C ASP A 129 6.46 28.13 -3.30
N ASP A 130 7.74 28.35 -3.01
CA ASP A 130 8.26 28.97 -1.79
C ASP A 130 7.80 30.44 -1.60
N ASN A 131 6.83 30.94 -2.38
CA ASN A 131 6.49 32.36 -2.42
C ASN A 131 5.04 32.73 -2.09
N GLU A 132 4.21 31.85 -1.53
CA GLU A 132 2.90 32.31 -1.03
C GLU A 132 2.50 31.60 0.28
N HIS A 133 3.28 31.88 1.33
CA HIS A 133 2.81 31.68 2.70
C HIS A 133 2.03 32.92 3.17
N ASP A 134 0.91 33.22 2.51
CA ASP A 134 -0.13 34.05 3.11
C ASP A 134 -0.99 33.15 4.02
N CYS A 135 -0.44 32.86 5.20
CA CYS A 135 -1.17 32.21 6.27
C CYS A 135 -2.14 33.23 6.90
N ASP A 136 -3.32 33.37 6.29
CA ASP A 136 -4.47 34.04 6.92
C ASP A 136 -5.12 33.06 7.94
N CYS A 137 -4.31 32.54 8.87
CA CYS A 137 -4.78 31.70 9.96
C CYS A 137 -5.12 32.58 11.17
N GLU A 138 -6.40 32.91 11.34
CA GLU A 138 -6.98 33.37 12.62
C GLU A 138 -7.04 32.23 13.67
N CYS A 139 -5.99 31.41 13.77
CA CYS A 139 -5.84 30.44 14.84
C CYS A 139 -4.44 30.52 15.43
N ASP A 140 -4.35 31.16 16.59
CA ASP A 140 -3.20 31.18 17.49
C ASP A 140 -2.78 29.74 17.87
N CYS A 141 -2.02 29.08 17.01
CA CYS A 141 -1.42 27.78 17.28
C CYS A 141 0.10 27.94 17.18
N ASP A 142 0.71 28.33 18.32
CA ASP A 142 2.15 28.33 18.57
C ASP A 142 2.83 27.03 18.08
N CYS A 143 3.42 27.07 16.88
CA CYS A 143 4.13 25.93 16.30
C CYS A 143 5.58 26.28 15.91
N ASP A 144 6.22 27.23 16.58
CA ASP A 144 7.54 27.69 16.18
C ASP A 144 8.57 27.70 17.31
N LYS A 145 8.91 26.52 17.83
CA LYS A 145 10.20 26.31 18.52
C LYS A 145 10.66 24.86 18.43
N HIS A 146 11.24 24.44 17.31
CA HIS A 146 12.35 23.47 17.34
C HIS A 146 13.16 23.46 16.02
N HIS A 147 13.89 24.54 15.76
CA HIS A 147 15.14 24.46 15.00
C HIS A 147 16.23 25.30 15.66
N HIS A 148 17.42 24.69 15.76
CA HIS A 148 18.72 25.22 16.20
C HIS A 148 19.10 25.11 17.69
N ARG A 149 19.76 23.99 18.04
CA ARG A 149 21.20 23.98 18.30
C ARG A 149 21.79 22.58 18.22
#